data_AF-A0A1I3D5K0-F1
#
_entry.id   AF-A0A1I3D5K0-F1
#
_cell.length_a   1.000
_cell.length_b   1.000
_cell.length_c   1.000
_cell.angle_alpha   90.00
_cell.angle_beta   90.00
_cell.angle_gamma   90.00
#
_symmetry.space_group_name_H-M   'P 1'
#
loop_
_entity.id
_entity.type
_entity.pdbx_description
1 polymer ?
#
loop_
_entity_poly.entity_id
_entity_poly.type
_entity_poly.pdbx_seq_one_letter_code
_entity_poly.pdbx_strand_id
1 'polypeptide(L)'
;MKKKYTKQEFENLDFDNKCAIFETVLTDDYFSGQEKINFYFDGDINIKVLSPTPKEEQEREDREFKVLLDKLTIKLFRSNEWIELDIDEILK
;
A
#
# COMPACT_ATOMS: atom_id res chain seq x y z
N MET A 1 -13.25 -5.17 -15.23
CA MET A 1 -12.87 -6.25 -16.17
C MET A 1 -11.53 -6.84 -15.74
N LYS A 2 -11.43 -8.16 -15.55
CA LYS A 2 -10.15 -8.82 -15.21
C LYS A 2 -9.11 -8.62 -16.31
N LYS A 3 -7.92 -8.16 -15.91
CA LYS A 3 -6.74 -7.96 -16.74
C LYS A 3 -5.54 -8.64 -16.10
N LYS A 4 -4.62 -9.13 -16.93
CA LYS A 4 -3.35 -9.66 -16.47
C LYS A 4 -2.33 -8.52 -16.37
N TYR A 5 -1.58 -8.51 -15.29
CA TYR A 5 -0.50 -7.56 -15.04
C TYR A 5 0.77 -8.33 -14.78
N THR A 6 1.82 -8.05 -15.54
CA THR A 6 3.20 -8.37 -15.17
C THR A 6 3.65 -7.48 -14.01
N LYS A 7 4.76 -7.85 -13.36
CA LYS A 7 5.35 -7.01 -12.31
C LYS A 7 5.64 -5.59 -12.78
N GLN A 8 6.19 -5.44 -14.00
CA GLN A 8 6.52 -4.14 -14.55
C GLN A 8 5.28 -3.29 -14.85
N GLU A 9 4.21 -3.90 -15.37
CA GLU A 9 2.94 -3.20 -15.59
C GLU A 9 2.29 -2.77 -14.26
N PHE A 10 2.37 -3.62 -13.23
CA PHE A 10 1.92 -3.27 -11.89
C PHE A 10 2.72 -2.13 -11.27
N GLU A 11 4.06 -2.14 -11.37
CA GLU A 11 4.93 -1.09 -10.83
C GLU A 11 4.65 0.29 -11.48
N ASN A 12 4.25 0.29 -12.76
CA ASN A 12 3.87 1.47 -13.53
C ASN A 12 2.48 2.02 -13.21
N LEU A 13 1.66 1.32 -12.41
CA LEU A 13 0.41 1.88 -11.91
C LEU A 13 0.71 3.09 -11.00
N ASP A 14 -0.23 4.03 -10.96
CA ASP A 14 -0.19 5.12 -9.99
C ASP A 14 -0.24 4.59 -8.55
N PHE A 15 0.19 5.46 -7.64
CA PHE A 15 0.36 5.11 -6.24
C PHE A 15 -0.94 4.68 -5.57
N ASP A 16 -2.03 5.39 -5.83
CA ASP A 16 -3.34 5.12 -5.23
C ASP A 16 -3.87 3.75 -5.67
N ASN A 17 -3.74 3.44 -6.97
CA ASN A 17 -4.13 2.13 -7.49
C ASN A 17 -3.31 0.98 -6.88
N LYS A 18 -1.99 1.17 -6.69
CA LYS A 18 -1.17 0.15 -6.01
C LYS A 18 -1.60 -0.06 -4.56
N CYS A 19 -1.89 1.02 -3.85
CA CYS A 19 -2.37 0.97 -2.48
C CYS A 19 -3.71 0.22 -2.38
N ALA A 20 -4.69 0.56 -3.22
CA ALA A 20 -5.98 -0.12 -3.25
C ALA A 20 -5.86 -1.63 -3.56
N ILE A 21 -4.95 -2.00 -4.47
CA ILE A 21 -4.67 -3.42 -4.76
C ILE A 21 -4.06 -4.11 -3.54
N PHE A 22 -3.10 -3.50 -2.84
CA PHE A 22 -2.52 -4.11 -1.64
C PHE A 22 -3.53 -4.21 -0.51
N GLU A 23 -4.35 -3.18 -0.31
CA GLU A 23 -5.45 -3.18 0.64
C GLU A 23 -6.44 -4.33 0.39
N THR A 24 -6.70 -4.65 -0.88
CA THR A 24 -7.67 -5.70 -1.24
C THR A 24 -7.05 -7.11 -1.29
N VAL A 25 -5.85 -7.25 -1.85
CA VAL A 25 -5.24 -8.55 -2.16
C VAL A 25 -4.31 -9.04 -1.06
N LEU A 26 -3.64 -8.11 -0.37
CA LEU A 26 -2.68 -8.38 0.70
C LEU A 26 -3.07 -7.61 1.97
N THR A 27 -4.37 -7.53 2.27
CA THR A 27 -4.99 -6.72 3.33
C THR A 27 -4.21 -6.78 4.65
N ASP A 28 -4.02 -7.98 5.21
CA ASP A 28 -3.38 -8.16 6.50
C ASP A 28 -1.91 -7.71 6.49
N ASP A 29 -1.16 -8.00 5.43
CA ASP A 29 0.24 -7.58 5.31
C ASP A 29 0.38 -6.08 5.09
N TYR A 30 -0.57 -5.47 4.37
CA TYR A 30 -0.61 -4.05 4.09
C TYR A 30 -0.87 -3.26 5.38
N PHE A 31 -1.95 -3.58 6.10
CA PHE A 31 -2.29 -2.88 7.34
C PHE A 31 -1.29 -3.16 8.47
N SER A 32 -0.90 -4.42 8.69
CA SER A 32 0.14 -4.72 9.71
C SER A 32 1.51 -4.15 9.35
N GLY A 33 1.79 -3.97 8.06
CA GLY A 33 2.97 -3.27 7.58
C GLY A 33 2.94 -1.79 7.92
N GLN A 34 1.80 -1.12 7.67
CA GLN A 34 1.60 0.29 8.01
C GLN A 34 1.63 0.56 9.51
N GLU A 35 1.01 -0.30 10.31
CA GLU A 35 1.01 -0.20 11.77
C GLU A 35 2.45 -0.21 12.32
N LYS A 36 3.30 -1.10 11.81
CA LYS A 36 4.71 -1.21 12.25
C LYS A 36 5.57 0.03 11.97
N ILE A 37 5.19 0.83 10.98
CA ILE A 37 5.93 2.03 10.57
C ILE A 37 5.22 3.31 11.02
N ASN A 38 4.18 3.19 11.85
CA ASN A 38 3.31 4.27 12.31
C ASN A 38 2.70 5.11 11.16
N PHE A 39 2.54 4.51 9.98
CA PHE A 39 1.87 5.15 8.84
C PHE A 39 0.34 4.98 8.91
N TYR A 40 -0.14 4.05 9.74
CA TYR A 40 -1.56 3.83 10.00
C TYR A 40 -2.07 4.81 11.06
N PHE A 41 -3.14 5.53 10.71
CA PHE A 41 -3.88 6.34 11.66
C PHE A 41 -5.01 5.51 12.26
N ASP A 42 -4.82 5.02 13.48
CA ASP A 42 -5.95 4.53 14.26
C ASP A 42 -6.79 5.77 14.63
N GLY A 43 -7.97 5.85 14.03
CA GLY A 43 -8.85 7.01 14.14
C GLY A 43 -9.43 7.11 15.55
N ASP A 44 -8.62 7.47 16.54
CA ASP A 44 -9.15 7.91 17.82
C ASP A 44 -9.78 9.29 17.60
N ILE A 45 -11.08 9.27 17.34
CA ILE A 45 -11.96 10.40 16.98
C ILE A 45 -11.97 11.49 18.08
N ASN A 46 -11.32 11.23 19.22
CA ASN A 46 -11.18 12.15 20.34
C ASN A 46 -9.94 13.07 20.28
N ILE A 47 -9.08 12.97 19.27
CA ILE A 47 -7.90 13.83 19.18
C ILE A 47 -8.30 15.24 18.68
N LYS A 48 -8.42 16.17 19.62
CA LYS A 48 -8.46 17.62 19.37
C LYS A 48 -7.12 18.05 18.76
N VAL A 49 -7.11 18.29 17.45
CA VAL A 49 -5.99 18.86 16.68
C VAL A 49 -4.71 18.04 16.80
N LEU A 50 -4.47 17.18 15.82
CA LEU A 50 -3.18 16.52 15.67
C LEU A 50 -2.10 17.59 15.44
N SER A 51 -1.13 17.65 16.34
CA SER A 51 0.12 18.37 16.09
C SER A 51 0.71 17.83 14.78
N PRO A 52 1.18 18.71 13.87
CA PRO A 52 1.77 18.24 12.62
C PRO A 52 2.95 17.32 12.91
N THR A 53 3.01 16.18 12.22
CA THR A 53 4.14 15.25 12.29
C THR A 53 5.43 16.02 11.98
N PRO A 54 6.49 15.89 12.81
CA PRO A 54 7.78 16.50 12.51
C PRO A 54 8.28 16.08 11.13
N LYS A 55 8.89 17.00 10.36
CA LYS A 55 9.37 16.73 8.99
C LYS A 55 10.28 15.50 8.90
N GLU A 56 11.15 15.30 9.88
CA GLU A 56 12.05 14.13 9.93
C GLU A 56 11.29 12.81 10.12
N GLU A 57 10.19 12.85 10.87
CA GLU A 57 9.34 11.68 11.10
C GLU A 57 8.50 11.38 9.85
N GLN A 58 7.96 12.40 9.20
CA GLN A 58 7.28 12.26 7.90
C GLN A 58 8.22 11.70 6.81
N GLU A 59 9.46 12.19 6.72
CA GLU A 59 10.45 11.68 5.76
C GLU A 59 10.88 10.23 6.05
N ARG A 60 10.87 9.82 7.33
CA ARG A 60 11.09 8.42 7.72
C ARG A 60 9.90 7.57 7.29
N GLU A 61 8.69 7.98 7.64
CA GLU A 61 7.43 7.30 7.32
C GLU A 61 7.27 7.08 5.82
N ASP A 62 7.48 8.11 4.99
CA ASP A 62 7.40 8.01 3.52
C ASP A 62 8.41 6.98 2.96
N ARG A 63 9.63 6.96 3.51
CA ARG A 63 10.68 6.04 3.09
C ARG A 63 10.35 4.61 3.49
N GLU A 64 9.87 4.40 4.71
CA GLU A 64 9.49 3.09 5.22
C GLU A 64 8.25 2.57 4.51
N PHE A 65 7.29 3.44 4.18
CA PHE A 65 6.13 3.09 3.38
C PHE A 65 6.52 2.65 1.98
N LYS A 66 7.45 3.35 1.32
CA LYS A 66 7.99 2.91 0.03
C LYS A 66 8.61 1.51 0.11
N VAL A 67 9.40 1.24 1.16
CA VAL A 67 9.99 -0.09 1.39
C VAL A 67 8.90 -1.16 1.64
N LEU A 68 7.82 -0.81 2.32
CA LEU A 68 6.67 -1.69 2.49
C LEU A 68 6.04 -2.04 1.13
N LEU A 69 5.75 -1.05 0.29
CA LEU A 69 5.18 -1.27 -1.05
C LEU A 69 6.07 -2.17 -1.92
N ASP A 70 7.39 -1.98 -1.86
CA ASP A 70 8.34 -2.83 -2.60
C ASP A 70 8.28 -4.30 -2.10
N LYS A 71 8.22 -4.51 -0.78
CA LYS A 71 8.08 -5.85 -0.19
C LYS A 71 6.76 -6.52 -0.59
N LEU A 72 5.66 -5.77 -0.55
CA LEU A 72 4.35 -6.27 -0.95
C LEU A 72 4.30 -6.59 -2.45
N THR A 73 4.94 -5.77 -3.29
CA THR A 73 5.10 -6.06 -4.72
C THR A 73 5.84 -7.38 -4.93
N ILE A 74 6.96 -7.60 -4.23
CA ILE A 74 7.69 -8.87 -4.30
C ILE A 74 6.80 -10.04 -3.85
N LYS A 75 6.03 -9.87 -2.77
CA LYS A 75 5.12 -10.90 -2.27
C LYS A 75 4.02 -11.24 -3.29
N LEU A 76 3.42 -10.22 -3.90
CA LEU A 76 2.34 -10.35 -4.88
C LEU A 76 2.77 -11.17 -6.11
N PHE A 77 4.03 -11.02 -6.54
CA PHE A 77 4.60 -11.70 -7.71
C PHE A 77 5.53 -12.88 -7.36
N ARG A 78 5.60 -13.31 -6.09
CA ARG A 78 6.65 -14.23 -5.60
C ARG A 78 6.77 -15.54 -6.40
N SER A 79 5.66 -16.05 -6.92
CA SER A 79 5.62 -17.32 -7.64
C SER A 79 5.04 -17.21 -9.05
N ASN A 80 4.68 -16.00 -9.48
CA ASN A 80 3.97 -15.79 -10.74
C ASN A 80 4.62 -14.64 -11.52
N GLU A 81 4.84 -14.85 -12.82
CA GLU A 81 5.28 -13.79 -13.73
C GLU A 81 4.21 -12.73 -13.97
N TRP A 82 2.93 -13.10 -13.75
CA TRP A 82 1.77 -12.24 -13.90
C TRP A 82 0.71 -12.55 -12.83
N ILE A 83 -0.12 -11.55 -12.54
CA ILE A 83 -1.32 -11.68 -11.71
C ILE A 83 -2.55 -11.27 -12.53
N GLU A 84 -3.72 -11.78 -12.19
CA GLU A 84 -4.97 -11.38 -12.83
C GLU A 84 -5.84 -10.61 -11.83
N LEU A 85 -6.13 -9.35 -12.14
CA LEU A 85 -6.85 -8.42 -11.26
C LEU A 85 -7.99 -7.73 -12.02
N ASP A 86 -9.11 -7.51 -11.34
CA ASP A 86 -10.15 -6.60 -11.79
C ASP A 86 -9.97 -5.24 -11.09
N ILE A 87 -9.12 -4.37 -11.64
CA ILE A 87 -8.85 -3.06 -11.03
C ILE A 87 -10.13 -2.22 -10.96
N ASP A 88 -11.01 -2.30 -11.97
CA ASP A 88 -12.26 -1.54 -11.97
C ASP A 88 -13.21 -1.98 -10.84
N GLU A 89 -13.09 -3.22 -10.36
CA GLU A 89 -13.84 -3.70 -9.20
C GLU A 89 -13.19 -3.29 -7.88
N ILE A 90 -11.86 -3.32 -7.80
CA ILE A 90 -11.08 -2.92 -6.61
C ILE A 90 -11.26 -1.42 -6.30
N LEU A 91 -11.40 -0.58 -7.32
CA LEU A 91 -11.51 0.88 -7.16
C LEU A 91 -12.95 1.40 -6.99
N LYS A 92 -13.96 0.52 -6.85
CA LYS A 92 -15.37 0.91 -6.66
C LYS A 92 -15.72 1.13 -5.20
#